data_AF-A0A2P6NVU1-F1
#
_entry.id   AF-A0A2P6NVU1-F1
#
_cell.length_a   1.000
_cell.length_b   1.000
_cell.length_c   1.000
_cell.angle_alpha   90.00
_cell.angle_beta   90.00
_cell.angle_gamma   90.00
#
_symmetry.space_group_name_H-M   'P 1'
#
loop_
_entity.id
_entity.type
_entity.pdbx_description
1 polymer ?
#
loop_
_entity_poly.entity_id
_entity_poly.type
_entity_poly.pdbx_seq_one_letter_code
_entity_poly.pdbx_strand_id
1 'polypeptide(L)'
;MDTGKYTSDPYLAREYIRFLNLKFKVGDFDAEMLSPSGIVDYVWHKHILDTKSYREYCLSHFGRFIDHNPDGAQEFTARRLRYERTLEEYKKAYAIDPPEAYWPPFDETEEDEDHNPTLVSSNVPSIHIKIRDLQGQEHSQVIAPDTTILQMKQVYGKDNGIPDEHMRLVFGGKQLADECTALESNIIEGSVVMVVLKLC
;
A
#
# COMPACT_ATOMS: atom_id res chain seq x y z
N MET A 1 13.64 -9.80 10.08
CA MET A 1 12.94 -8.51 10.20
C MET A 1 11.48 -8.81 10.43
N ASP A 2 10.84 -8.11 11.35
CA ASP A 2 9.38 -8.13 11.48
C ASP A 2 8.78 -7.14 10.48
N THR A 3 8.50 -7.60 9.26
CA THR A 3 7.89 -6.77 8.22
C THR A 3 6.44 -6.39 8.54
N GLY A 4 5.80 -7.08 9.49
CA GLY A 4 4.44 -6.78 9.97
C GLY A 4 4.30 -5.39 10.57
N LYS A 5 5.42 -4.77 10.98
CA LYS A 5 5.46 -3.39 11.46
C LYS A 5 5.20 -2.35 10.37
N TYR A 6 5.51 -2.65 9.11
CA TYR A 6 5.51 -1.67 8.01
C TYR A 6 4.39 -1.91 6.99
N THR A 7 3.90 -3.15 6.92
CA THR A 7 2.71 -3.55 6.14
C THR A 7 2.03 -4.75 6.81
N SER A 8 0.70 -4.78 6.79
CA SER A 8 -0.10 -5.94 7.20
C SER A 8 -0.24 -6.99 6.09
N ASP A 9 0.10 -6.63 4.84
CA ASP A 9 0.09 -7.56 3.71
C ASP A 9 1.40 -8.38 3.67
N PRO A 10 1.36 -9.70 3.96
CA PRO A 10 2.55 -10.55 3.96
C PRO A 10 3.17 -10.72 2.56
N TYR A 11 2.39 -10.55 1.49
CA TYR A 11 2.89 -10.63 0.13
C TYR A 11 3.61 -9.35 -0.27
N LEU A 12 3.07 -8.17 0.06
CA LEU A 12 3.80 -6.90 -0.11
C LEU A 12 5.12 -6.89 0.68
N ALA A 13 5.11 -7.41 1.92
CA ALA A 13 6.32 -7.60 2.70
C ALA A 13 7.35 -8.46 1.97
N ARG A 14 6.92 -9.56 1.33
CA ARG A 14 7.81 -10.42 0.53
C ARG A 14 8.39 -9.68 -0.66
N GLU A 15 7.58 -8.89 -1.38
CA GLU A 15 8.03 -8.14 -2.55
C GLU A 15 9.05 -7.04 -2.18
N TYR A 16 8.84 -6.37 -1.04
CA TYR A 16 9.82 -5.46 -0.46
C TYR A 16 11.17 -6.14 -0.18
N ILE A 17 11.15 -7.30 0.46
CA ILE A 17 12.38 -8.06 0.75
C ILE A 17 13.05 -8.51 -0.56
N ARG A 18 12.27 -8.94 -1.55
CA ARG A 18 12.77 -9.29 -2.88
C ARG A 18 13.47 -8.12 -3.55
N PHE A 19 12.92 -6.91 -3.43
CA PHE A 19 13.52 -5.71 -3.98
C PHE A 19 14.89 -5.41 -3.36
N LEU A 20 15.02 -5.45 -2.02
CA LEU A 20 16.33 -5.25 -1.38
C LEU A 20 17.36 -6.32 -1.79
N ASN A 21 16.91 -7.57 -1.95
CA ASN A 21 17.78 -8.64 -2.46
C ASN A 21 18.24 -8.38 -3.90
N LEU A 22 17.39 -7.78 -4.75
CA LEU A 22 17.80 -7.37 -6.09
C LEU A 22 18.87 -6.29 -6.05
N LYS A 23 18.68 -5.25 -5.21
CA LYS A 23 19.69 -4.20 -5.02
C LYS A 23 21.05 -4.78 -4.63
N PHE A 24 21.06 -5.68 -3.64
CA PHE A 24 22.28 -6.38 -3.25
C PHE A 24 22.89 -7.21 -4.41
N LYS A 25 22.06 -7.98 -5.12
CA LYS A 25 22.50 -8.86 -6.20
C LYS A 25 23.16 -8.09 -7.36
N VAL A 26 22.64 -6.93 -7.71
CA VAL A 26 23.19 -6.11 -8.82
C VAL A 26 24.22 -5.08 -8.36
N GLY A 27 24.49 -5.00 -7.05
CA GLY A 27 25.43 -4.05 -6.46
C GLY A 27 24.91 -2.61 -6.38
N ASP A 28 23.59 -2.41 -6.38
CA ASP A 28 22.95 -1.09 -6.35
C ASP A 28 22.78 -0.59 -4.90
N PHE A 29 23.89 -0.15 -4.31
CA PHE A 29 23.91 0.32 -2.93
C PHE A 29 23.56 1.81 -2.80
N ASP A 30 23.71 2.59 -3.87
CA ASP A 30 23.56 4.05 -3.87
C ASP A 30 22.23 4.52 -4.52
N ALA A 31 21.33 3.57 -4.84
CA ALA A 31 20.02 3.80 -5.47
C ALA A 31 20.08 4.48 -6.85
N GLU A 32 21.07 4.09 -7.66
CA GLU A 32 21.29 4.63 -9.00
C GLU A 32 20.83 3.67 -10.12
N MET A 33 20.58 2.39 -9.80
CA MET A 33 20.37 1.37 -10.83
C MET A 33 18.94 0.81 -10.86
N LEU A 34 18.32 0.61 -9.71
CA LEU A 34 17.00 0.03 -9.56
C LEU A 34 16.07 0.99 -8.82
N SER A 35 14.82 1.08 -9.27
CA SER A 35 13.73 1.74 -8.56
C SER A 35 12.61 0.76 -8.25
N PRO A 36 11.97 0.86 -7.07
CA PRO A 36 10.81 0.05 -6.72
C PRO A 36 9.52 0.59 -7.38
N SER A 37 8.43 -0.15 -7.26
CA SER A 37 7.07 0.40 -7.48
C SER A 37 6.67 1.28 -6.29
N GLY A 38 5.67 2.16 -6.45
CA GLY A 38 5.28 3.09 -5.38
C GLY A 38 4.90 2.40 -4.07
N ILE A 39 4.19 1.27 -4.13
CA ILE A 39 3.78 0.51 -2.93
C ILE A 39 4.95 -0.24 -2.26
N VAL A 40 5.94 -0.69 -3.04
CA VAL A 40 7.17 -1.28 -2.47
C VAL A 40 8.05 -0.19 -1.86
N ASP A 41 8.11 0.98 -2.52
CA ASP A 41 8.83 2.16 -2.03
C ASP A 41 8.28 2.65 -0.70
N TYR A 42 6.96 2.68 -0.56
CA TYR A 42 6.28 3.05 0.68
C TYR A 42 6.71 2.20 1.88
N VAL A 43 6.80 0.88 1.69
CA VAL A 43 7.30 -0.02 2.74
C VAL A 43 8.78 0.26 3.03
N TRP A 44 9.56 0.55 1.98
CA TRP A 44 10.97 0.89 2.13
C TRP A 44 11.17 2.18 2.92
N HIS A 45 10.44 3.26 2.62
CA HIS A 45 10.48 4.51 3.36
C HIS A 45 10.15 4.34 4.83
N LYS A 46 9.08 3.59 5.13
CA LYS A 46 8.73 3.27 6.52
C LYS A 46 9.85 2.52 7.25
N HIS A 47 10.51 1.56 6.58
CA HIS A 47 11.62 0.85 7.19
C HIS A 47 12.84 1.76 7.38
N ILE A 48 13.19 2.60 6.40
CA ILE A 48 14.30 3.57 6.49
C ILE A 48 14.11 4.52 7.69
N LEU A 49 12.88 5.00 7.92
CA LEU A 49 12.56 5.87 9.06
C LEU A 49 12.77 5.17 10.41
N ASP A 50 12.64 3.85 10.46
CA ASP A 50 13.11 3.03 11.59
C ASP A 50 14.61 2.74 11.47
N THR A 51 15.40 3.80 11.66
CA THR A 51 16.85 3.81 11.40
C THR A 51 17.62 2.69 12.09
N LYS A 52 17.21 2.26 13.29
CA LYS A 52 17.83 1.14 14.01
C LYS A 52 17.52 -0.19 13.33
N SER A 53 16.24 -0.48 13.08
CA SER A 53 15.81 -1.71 12.42
C SER A 53 16.44 -1.83 11.03
N TYR A 54 16.41 -0.76 10.25
CA TYR A 54 16.94 -0.76 8.89
C TYR A 54 18.45 -1.00 8.86
N ARG A 55 19.21 -0.31 9.72
CA ARG A 55 20.65 -0.50 9.85
C ARG A 55 21.00 -1.93 10.24
N GLU A 56 20.35 -2.49 11.25
CA GLU A 56 20.59 -3.87 11.70
C GLU A 56 20.24 -4.89 10.61
N TYR A 57 19.13 -4.67 9.89
CA TYR A 57 18.72 -5.52 8.77
C TYR A 57 19.75 -5.50 7.63
N CYS A 58 20.15 -4.31 7.17
CA CYS A 58 21.12 -4.17 6.10
C CYS A 58 22.49 -4.79 6.44
N LEU A 59 23.01 -4.51 7.64
CA LEU A 59 24.29 -5.06 8.08
C LEU A 59 24.24 -6.59 8.21
N SER A 60 23.15 -7.15 8.72
CA SER A 60 23.02 -8.60 8.91
C SER A 60 22.81 -9.38 7.60
N HIS A 61 22.11 -8.81 6.61
CA HIS A 61 21.77 -9.52 5.37
C HIS A 61 22.70 -9.19 4.21
N PHE A 62 23.24 -7.99 4.16
CA PHE A 62 24.03 -7.48 3.02
C PHE A 62 25.46 -7.09 3.41
N GLY A 63 25.79 -7.09 4.71
CA GLY A 63 27.11 -6.67 5.21
C GLY A 63 27.38 -5.17 5.10
N ARG A 64 26.46 -4.40 4.51
CA ARG A 64 26.57 -2.95 4.31
C ARG A 64 25.19 -2.31 4.21
N PHE A 65 25.16 -0.99 4.35
CA PHE A 65 23.96 -0.19 4.17
C PHE A 65 23.57 -0.10 2.68
N ILE A 66 22.27 -0.04 2.41
CA ILE A 66 21.70 0.28 1.10
C ILE A 66 21.08 1.68 1.25
N ASP A 67 21.64 2.66 0.56
CA ASP A 67 21.17 4.03 0.59
C ASP A 67 19.91 4.21 -0.27
N HIS A 68 19.14 5.22 0.10
CA HIS A 68 17.97 5.67 -0.64
C HIS A 68 18.25 7.08 -1.17
N ASN A 69 17.97 7.31 -2.45
CA ASN A 69 18.14 8.61 -3.09
C ASN A 69 16.77 9.23 -3.38
N PRO A 70 16.26 10.16 -2.54
CA PRO A 70 14.96 10.79 -2.74
C PRO A 70 14.94 11.69 -3.99
N ASP A 71 16.09 12.25 -4.38
CA ASP A 71 16.20 13.10 -5.57
C ASP A 71 16.21 12.28 -6.87
N GLY A 72 16.47 10.97 -6.77
CA GLY A 72 16.44 10.05 -7.91
C GLY A 72 15.07 10.02 -8.60
N ALA A 73 13.98 10.30 -7.87
CA ALA A 73 12.62 10.33 -8.43
C ALA A 73 12.39 11.50 -9.41
N GLN A 74 13.13 12.60 -9.28
CA GLN A 74 12.88 13.86 -10.00
C GLN A 74 13.09 13.75 -11.52
N GLU A 75 13.90 12.80 -12.00
CA GLU A 75 14.11 12.58 -13.43
C GLU A 75 13.27 11.40 -13.94
N PHE A 76 12.10 11.73 -14.48
CA PHE A 76 11.11 10.80 -15.01
C PHE A 76 11.70 9.67 -15.89
N THR A 77 12.46 10.04 -16.92
CA THR A 77 13.05 9.08 -17.87
C THR A 77 14.01 8.12 -17.18
N ALA A 78 14.85 8.64 -16.28
CA ALA A 78 15.81 7.84 -15.54
C ALA A 78 15.09 6.89 -14.56
N ARG A 79 14.04 7.36 -13.88
CA ARG A 79 13.21 6.54 -13.00
C ARG A 79 12.53 5.40 -13.76
N ARG A 80 11.94 5.67 -14.94
CA ARG A 80 11.31 4.64 -15.79
C ARG A 80 12.32 3.56 -16.18
N LEU A 81 13.52 3.95 -16.64
CA LEU A 81 14.57 3.00 -17.02
C LEU A 81 15.04 2.14 -15.86
N ARG A 82 15.20 2.72 -14.66
CA ARG A 82 15.53 1.95 -13.44
C ARG A 82 14.40 1.00 -13.05
N TYR A 83 13.15 1.37 -13.26
CA TYR A 83 11.99 0.54 -12.92
C TYR A 83 11.88 -0.65 -13.88
N GLU A 84 11.99 -0.41 -15.18
CA GLU A 84 12.06 -1.45 -16.21
C GLU A 84 13.19 -2.44 -15.91
N ARG A 85 14.36 -1.91 -15.53
CA ARG A 85 15.48 -2.74 -15.10
C ARG A 85 15.16 -3.57 -13.86
N THR A 86 14.46 -3.02 -12.86
CA THR A 86 13.99 -3.80 -11.70
C THR A 86 13.14 -4.98 -12.12
N LEU A 87 12.19 -4.78 -13.04
CA LEU A 87 11.33 -5.86 -13.55
C LEU A 87 12.14 -6.94 -14.27
N GLU A 88 13.13 -6.56 -15.08
CA GLU A 88 14.03 -7.52 -15.74
C GLU A 88 14.86 -8.33 -14.74
N GLU A 89 15.49 -7.66 -13.77
CA GLU A 89 16.31 -8.31 -12.75
C GLU A 89 15.48 -9.21 -11.84
N TYR A 90 14.23 -8.83 -11.56
CA TYR A 90 13.26 -9.66 -10.86
C TYR A 90 13.01 -10.97 -11.60
N LYS A 91 12.68 -10.90 -12.91
CA LYS A 91 12.46 -12.10 -13.74
C LYS A 91 13.67 -13.00 -13.75
N LYS A 92 14.87 -12.43 -13.93
CA LYS A 92 16.15 -13.17 -13.91
C LYS A 92 16.41 -13.82 -12.56
N ALA A 93 16.07 -13.16 -11.44
CA ALA A 93 16.37 -13.64 -10.11
C ALA A 93 15.41 -14.71 -9.60
N TYR A 94 14.13 -14.61 -9.92
CA TYR A 94 13.07 -15.45 -9.34
C TYR A 94 12.41 -16.40 -10.34
N ALA A 95 12.77 -16.32 -11.63
CA ALA A 95 12.20 -17.13 -12.70
C ALA A 95 10.66 -17.07 -12.78
N ILE A 96 10.09 -15.95 -12.36
CA ILE A 96 8.66 -15.64 -12.38
C ILE A 96 8.47 -14.21 -12.86
N ASP A 97 7.33 -13.91 -13.47
CA ASP A 97 6.94 -12.53 -13.73
C ASP A 97 6.67 -11.79 -12.40
N PRO A 98 7.11 -10.52 -12.26
CA PRO A 98 6.73 -9.69 -11.13
C PRO A 98 5.20 -9.61 -11.05
N PRO A 99 4.58 -9.94 -9.91
CA PRO A 99 3.13 -9.87 -9.80
C PRO A 99 2.66 -8.43 -9.99
N GLU A 100 1.76 -8.20 -10.95
CA GLU A 100 1.29 -6.86 -11.34
C GLU A 100 0.73 -6.06 -10.16
N ALA A 101 0.05 -6.74 -9.23
CA ALA A 101 -0.47 -6.14 -7.99
C ALA A 101 0.60 -5.46 -7.12
N TYR A 102 1.87 -5.86 -7.24
CA TYR A 102 3.00 -5.28 -6.51
C TYR A 102 4.00 -4.54 -7.40
N TRP A 103 3.95 -4.81 -8.71
CA TRP A 103 4.85 -4.32 -9.73
C TRP A 103 4.05 -3.93 -10.98
N PRO A 104 3.16 -2.92 -10.89
CA PRO A 104 2.29 -2.54 -11.99
C PRO A 104 3.10 -1.96 -13.16
N PRO A 105 2.51 -1.85 -14.36
CA PRO A 105 3.09 -1.08 -15.45
C PRO A 105 3.45 0.33 -14.97
N PHE A 106 4.53 0.90 -15.50
CA PHE A 106 4.93 2.26 -15.16
C PHE A 106 3.86 3.24 -15.64
N ASP A 107 3.22 3.97 -14.72
CA ASP A 107 2.25 5.01 -15.03
C ASP A 107 2.96 6.36 -15.12
N GLU A 108 2.78 7.04 -16.26
CA GLU A 108 3.41 8.34 -16.52
C GLU A 108 2.72 9.50 -15.77
N THR A 109 1.56 9.24 -15.15
CA THR A 109 0.69 10.25 -14.53
C THR A 109 0.77 10.30 -13.00
N GLU A 110 1.52 9.40 -12.36
CA GLU A 110 1.79 9.48 -10.92
C GLU A 110 2.76 10.64 -10.64
N GLU A 111 2.22 11.80 -10.30
CA GLU A 111 2.99 12.89 -9.71
C GLU A 111 3.63 12.43 -8.39
N ASP A 112 4.89 12.80 -8.17
CA ASP A 112 5.68 12.55 -6.95
C ASP A 112 5.14 13.30 -5.72
N GLU A 113 3.83 13.24 -5.47
CA GLU A 113 3.18 13.80 -4.29
C GLU A 113 3.26 12.79 -3.13
N ASP A 114 4.19 13.07 -2.22
CA ASP A 114 4.23 12.66 -0.81
C ASP A 114 3.61 11.28 -0.48
N HIS A 115 4.49 10.28 -0.47
CA HIS A 115 4.33 8.84 -0.24
C HIS A 115 3.33 8.39 0.85
N ASN A 116 2.04 8.56 0.57
CA ASN A 116 0.98 7.74 1.12
C ASN A 116 0.22 7.11 -0.06
N PRO A 117 0.56 5.87 -0.47
CA PRO A 117 -0.14 5.23 -1.56
C PRO A 117 -1.55 4.94 -1.07
N THR A 118 -2.48 5.79 -1.50
CA THR A 118 -3.87 5.39 -1.64
C THR A 118 -3.83 4.30 -2.69
N LEU A 119 -4.12 3.05 -2.30
CA LEU A 119 -4.03 1.88 -3.16
C LEU A 119 -4.82 2.08 -4.46
N VAL A 120 -4.14 2.34 -5.56
CA VAL A 120 -4.65 2.24 -6.94
C VAL A 120 -3.42 1.91 -7.80
N SER A 121 -3.35 0.94 -8.73
CA SER A 121 -4.33 0.05 -9.34
C SER A 121 -3.61 -1.20 -9.87
N SER A 122 -4.17 -2.41 -9.67
CA SER A 122 -4.32 -3.45 -10.72
C SER A 122 -4.94 -4.74 -10.15
N ASN A 123 -6.18 -5.01 -10.57
CA ASN A 123 -6.90 -6.29 -10.51
C ASN A 123 -7.21 -6.96 -9.16
N VAL A 124 -7.30 -6.21 -8.06
CA VAL A 124 -8.21 -6.65 -6.98
C VAL A 124 -9.64 -6.34 -7.44
N PRO A 125 -10.59 -7.30 -7.44
CA PRO A 125 -11.96 -7.02 -7.88
C PRO A 125 -12.57 -5.98 -6.94
N SER A 126 -12.53 -4.71 -7.34
CA SER A 126 -13.14 -3.64 -6.57
C SER A 126 -14.65 -3.76 -6.64
N ILE A 127 -15.30 -3.46 -5.53
CA ILE A 127 -16.74 -3.41 -5.39
C ILE A 127 -17.21 -1.98 -5.17
N HIS A 128 -18.34 -1.63 -5.77
CA HIS A 128 -19.03 -0.37 -5.51
C HIS A 128 -19.98 -0.57 -4.33
N ILE A 129 -19.81 0.24 -3.30
CA ILE A 129 -20.69 0.25 -2.14
C ILE A 129 -21.21 1.65 -1.88
N LYS A 130 -22.20 1.75 -0.99
CA LYS A 130 -22.69 3.03 -0.48
C LYS A 130 -22.59 3.07 1.02
N ILE A 131 -22.14 4.20 1.55
CA ILE A 131 -22.23 4.52 2.97
C ILE A 131 -23.41 5.46 3.16
N ARG A 132 -24.38 5.04 3.98
CA ARG A 132 -25.59 5.82 4.28
C ARG A 132 -25.53 6.37 5.69
N ASP A 133 -25.71 7.67 5.85
CA ASP A 133 -25.81 8.31 7.16
C ASP A 133 -27.22 8.18 7.76
N LEU A 134 -27.40 8.75 8.96
CA LEU A 134 -28.70 8.76 9.66
C LEU A 134 -29.72 9.72 9.02
N GLN A 135 -29.26 10.67 8.20
CA GLN A 135 -30.10 11.58 7.44
C GLN A 135 -30.60 10.94 6.13
N GLY A 136 -30.10 9.76 5.78
CA GLY A 136 -30.44 9.04 4.56
C GLY A 136 -29.60 9.46 3.35
N GLN A 137 -28.58 10.30 3.54
CA GLN A 137 -27.64 10.65 2.48
C GLN A 137 -26.72 9.46 2.20
N GLU A 138 -26.55 9.15 0.91
CA GLU A 138 -25.68 8.06 0.45
C GLU A 138 -24.42 8.62 -0.20
N HIS A 139 -23.27 8.05 0.17
CA HIS A 139 -21.95 8.37 -0.39
C HIS A 139 -21.36 7.11 -1.00
N SER A 140 -21.04 7.16 -2.29
CA SER A 140 -20.47 6.01 -3.01
C SER A 140 -18.99 5.85 -2.69
N GLN A 141 -18.54 4.60 -2.48
CA GLN A 141 -17.13 4.26 -2.37
C GLN A 141 -16.81 3.04 -3.23
N VAL A 142 -15.62 3.06 -3.84
CA VAL A 142 -15.04 1.91 -4.54
C VAL A 142 -13.97 1.33 -3.63
N ILE A 143 -14.15 0.10 -3.19
CA ILE A 143 -13.26 -0.57 -2.24
C ILE A 143 -12.87 -1.96 -2.73
N ALA A 144 -11.75 -2.49 -2.25
CA ALA A 144 -11.39 -3.88 -2.46
C ALA A 144 -12.06 -4.79 -1.41
N PRO A 145 -12.26 -6.10 -1.66
CA PRO A 145 -12.90 -7.00 -0.70
C PRO A 145 -12.09 -7.19 0.59
N ASP A 146 -10.78 -6.98 0.55
CA ASP A 146 -9.87 -7.01 1.70
C ASP A 146 -9.73 -5.65 2.41
N THR A 147 -10.42 -4.61 1.94
CA THR A 147 -10.45 -3.31 2.62
C THR A 147 -11.04 -3.47 4.02
N THR A 148 -10.34 -2.98 5.03
CA THR A 148 -10.76 -3.02 6.43
C THR A 148 -11.83 -1.98 6.74
N ILE A 149 -12.65 -2.23 7.76
CA ILE A 149 -13.64 -1.27 8.25
C ILE A 149 -12.99 0.02 8.74
N LEU A 150 -11.80 -0.06 9.35
CA LEU A 150 -11.03 1.13 9.70
C LEU A 150 -10.68 1.98 8.48
N GLN A 151 -10.21 1.36 7.39
CA GLN A 151 -9.91 2.08 6.15
C GLN A 151 -11.17 2.74 5.56
N MET A 152 -12.31 2.04 5.56
CA MET A 152 -13.59 2.61 5.12
C MET A 152 -13.99 3.85 5.94
N LYS A 153 -13.81 3.80 7.27
CA LYS A 153 -14.01 4.95 8.16
C LYS A 153 -13.06 6.09 7.82
N GLN A 154 -11.78 5.82 7.64
CA GLN A 154 -10.79 6.85 7.32
C GLN A 154 -11.13 7.59 6.02
N VAL A 155 -11.51 6.86 4.97
CA VAL A 155 -11.94 7.46 3.69
C VAL A 155 -13.18 8.32 3.88
N TYR A 156 -14.25 7.76 4.45
CA TYR A 156 -15.49 8.50 4.67
C TYR A 156 -15.29 9.72 5.58
N GLY A 157 -14.51 9.56 6.64
CA GLY A 157 -14.21 10.60 7.62
C GLY A 157 -13.43 11.75 7.04
N LYS A 158 -12.42 11.47 6.20
CA LYS A 158 -11.66 12.50 5.47
C LYS A 158 -12.58 13.34 4.59
N ASP A 159 -13.49 12.71 3.84
CA ASP A 159 -14.39 13.40 2.92
C ASP A 159 -15.47 14.23 3.63
N ASN A 160 -15.83 13.85 4.85
CA ASN A 160 -16.91 14.48 5.63
C ASN A 160 -16.42 15.29 6.84
N GLY A 161 -15.11 15.35 7.10
CA GLY A 161 -14.52 16.06 8.25
C GLY A 161 -14.81 15.41 9.61
N ILE A 162 -14.91 14.07 9.66
CA ILE A 162 -15.33 13.30 10.85
C ILE A 162 -14.20 12.35 11.28
N PRO A 163 -13.72 12.43 12.54
CA PRO A 163 -12.76 11.47 13.09
C PRO A 163 -13.29 10.03 13.09
N ASP A 164 -12.43 9.06 12.77
CA ASP A 164 -12.77 7.64 12.70
C ASP A 164 -13.26 7.06 14.04
N GLU A 165 -12.72 7.57 15.15
CA GLU A 165 -13.15 7.23 16.51
C GLU A 165 -14.62 7.60 16.79
N HIS A 166 -15.14 8.63 16.12
CA HIS A 166 -16.53 9.07 16.23
C HIS A 166 -17.49 8.26 15.36
N MET A 167 -17.00 7.31 14.56
CA MET A 167 -17.82 6.56 13.62
C MET A 167 -18.03 5.10 14.05
N ARG A 168 -19.23 4.59 13.79
CA ARG A 168 -19.56 3.17 13.80
C ARG A 168 -20.14 2.80 12.44
N LEU A 169 -19.54 1.83 11.78
CA LEU A 169 -20.12 1.22 10.60
C LEU A 169 -20.97 0.02 11.00
N VAL A 170 -22.17 -0.07 10.44
CA VAL A 170 -23.18 -1.08 10.74
C VAL A 170 -23.66 -1.70 9.44
N PHE A 171 -23.65 -3.02 9.37
CA PHE A 171 -24.16 -3.78 8.22
C PHE A 171 -24.90 -5.02 8.70
N GLY A 172 -26.04 -5.34 8.07
CA GLY A 172 -26.89 -6.48 8.49
C GLY A 172 -27.36 -6.41 9.95
N GLY A 173 -27.51 -5.20 10.51
CA GLY A 173 -27.89 -5.00 11.91
C GLY A 173 -26.77 -5.27 12.93
N LYS A 174 -25.53 -5.49 12.48
CA LYS A 174 -24.36 -5.68 13.32
C LYS A 174 -23.38 -4.54 13.17
N GLN A 175 -22.86 -4.05 14.30
CA GLN A 175 -21.71 -3.15 14.28
C GLN A 175 -20.49 -3.94 13.79
N LEU A 176 -19.77 -3.37 12.84
CA LEU A 176 -18.57 -3.97 12.28
C LEU A 176 -17.35 -3.58 13.12
N ALA A 177 -16.42 -4.52 13.27
CA ALA A 177 -15.17 -4.30 13.98
C ALA A 177 -14.10 -3.73 13.04
N ASP A 178 -13.20 -2.91 13.56
CA ASP A 178 -12.27 -2.09 12.77
C ASP A 178 -11.23 -2.96 12.03
N GLU A 179 -10.90 -4.09 12.62
CA GLU A 179 -9.99 -5.11 12.12
C GLU A 179 -10.61 -6.04 11.05
N CYS A 180 -11.94 -6.09 10.92
CA CYS A 180 -12.59 -6.92 9.91
C CYS A 180 -12.43 -6.31 8.51
N THR A 181 -12.41 -7.17 7.51
CA THR A 181 -12.46 -6.79 6.09
C THR A 181 -13.91 -6.70 5.57
N ALA A 182 -14.09 -6.05 4.42
CA ALA A 182 -15.36 -6.00 3.71
C ALA A 182 -15.88 -7.41 3.38
N LEU A 183 -15.00 -8.31 2.91
CA LEU A 183 -15.31 -9.70 2.61
C LEU A 183 -15.77 -10.48 3.84
N GLU A 184 -15.04 -10.38 4.96
CA GLU A 184 -15.43 -11.02 6.23
C GLU A 184 -16.76 -10.49 6.78
N SER A 185 -17.07 -9.22 6.48
CA SER A 185 -18.32 -8.57 6.83
C SER A 185 -19.47 -8.88 5.85
N ASN A 186 -19.22 -9.69 4.81
CA ASN A 186 -20.15 -9.96 3.71
C ASN A 186 -20.63 -8.70 2.96
N ILE A 187 -19.79 -7.66 2.93
CA ILE A 187 -20.00 -6.48 2.11
C ILE A 187 -19.57 -6.84 0.68
N ILE A 188 -20.54 -6.81 -0.23
CA ILE A 188 -20.39 -7.16 -1.64
C ILE A 188 -20.82 -5.99 -2.54
N GLU A 189 -20.66 -6.15 -3.86
CA GLU A 189 -21.15 -5.19 -4.87
C GLU A 189 -22.58 -4.72 -4.57
N GLY A 190 -22.77 -3.40 -4.56
CA GLY A 190 -24.06 -2.74 -4.31
C GLY A 190 -24.49 -2.68 -2.85
N SER A 191 -23.68 -3.17 -1.91
CA SER A 191 -24.02 -3.13 -0.47
C SER A 191 -24.18 -1.70 0.05
N VAL A 192 -25.11 -1.52 0.99
CA VAL A 192 -25.31 -0.25 1.71
C VAL A 192 -24.93 -0.44 3.17
N VAL A 193 -23.85 0.22 3.60
CA VAL A 193 -23.35 0.21 4.97
C VAL A 193 -23.85 1.47 5.68
N MET A 194 -24.37 1.34 6.89
CA MET A 194 -24.84 2.49 7.65
C MET A 194 -23.69 3.07 8.50
N VAL A 195 -23.51 4.39 8.48
CA VAL A 195 -22.61 5.09 9.40
C VAL A 195 -23.43 5.77 10.50
N VAL A 196 -23.02 5.52 11.74
CA VAL A 196 -23.60 6.12 12.95
C VAL A 196 -22.51 6.92 13.64
N LEU A 197 -22.80 8.19 13.89
CA LEU A 197 -21.92 9.07 14.65
C LEU A 197 -22.17 8.87 16.15
N LYS A 198 -21.08 8.69 16.90
CA LYS A 198 -21.10 8.75 18.36
C LYS A 198 -21.09 10.22 18.76
N LEU A 199 -21.93 10.58 19.72
CA LEU A 199 -21.82 11.86 20.41
C LEU A 199 -20.79 11.70 21.53
N CYS A 200 -19.79 12.58 21.55
CA CYS A 200 -18.83 12.72 22.64
C CYS A 200 -19.39 13.65 23.70
#